data_AF-A0A251XCX3-F1
#
_entry.id   AF-A0A251XCX3-F1
#
_cell.length_a   1.000
_cell.length_b   1.000
_cell.length_c   1.000
_cell.angle_alpha   90.00
_cell.angle_beta   90.00
_cell.angle_gamma   90.00
#
_symmetry.space_group_name_H-M   'P 1'
#
loop_
_entity.id
_entity.type
_entity.pdbx_description
1 polymer ?
#
loop_
_entity_poly.entity_id
_entity_poly.type
_entity_poly.pdbx_seq_one_letter_code
_entity_poly.pdbx_strand_id
1 'polypeptide(L)'
;MAMRLLRRRNLQPPFDLDALVADYASVEYLRFPHALSADGITIGIGGKSKPQILINSSTPKTRRKFTLAHELGHIIIPWHTGTIISHTDCVNTNFEYFEYREMELEANQFAAELLMPRDWIQKLNKECNSLAFLIRMVLNYTGVSRDAALIQIFKTINTPIVCAWVGDNGELKQNYRTRTAPQTDSLCGKNLFESKSFVTATSEETFSLGDRIYKSWIFGKIEIIEVEPSAWRNILAQILNETGKQELLSSINAILPAKYSSNKDKSEQELCSLIMRAYDGRSKYDEIISHPLFPQYVMKRVKELRKKEKSNNT
;
A
#
# COMPACT_ATOMS: atom_id res chain seq x y z
N MET A 1 1.19 19.11 2.81
CA MET A 1 0.39 20.36 2.85
C MET A 1 -1.12 20.13 2.78
N ALA A 2 -1.61 19.18 1.96
CA ALA A 2 -3.04 18.86 1.83
C ALA A 2 -3.76 18.61 3.17
N MET A 3 -3.21 17.78 4.06
CA MET A 3 -3.78 17.58 5.42
C MET A 3 -3.94 18.88 6.21
N ARG A 4 -2.98 19.81 6.09
CA ARG A 4 -3.05 21.12 6.78
C ARG A 4 -4.19 21.95 6.21
N LEU A 5 -4.38 21.93 4.89
CA LEU A 5 -5.50 22.61 4.23
C LEU A 5 -6.84 22.04 4.70
N LEU A 6 -7.00 20.71 4.65
CA LEU A 6 -8.22 20.02 5.09
C LEU A 6 -8.57 20.33 6.55
N ARG A 7 -7.58 20.26 7.46
CA ARG A 7 -7.79 20.59 8.89
C ARG A 7 -8.19 22.05 9.09
N ARG A 8 -7.54 23.00 8.39
CA ARG A 8 -7.88 24.43 8.48
C ARG A 8 -9.30 24.73 7.97
N ARG A 9 -9.77 23.98 6.98
CA ARG A 9 -11.12 24.11 6.41
C ARG A 9 -12.15 23.20 7.05
N ASN A 10 -11.74 22.37 8.02
CA ASN A 10 -12.58 21.34 8.64
C ASN A 10 -13.28 20.42 7.63
N LEU A 11 -12.55 19.98 6.59
CA LEU A 11 -13.08 19.13 5.52
C LEU A 11 -12.64 17.67 5.67
N GLN A 12 -13.55 16.75 5.35
CA GLN A 12 -13.30 15.33 5.18
C GLN A 12 -14.08 14.82 3.96
N PRO A 13 -13.63 13.76 3.25
CA PRO A 13 -14.43 13.18 2.18
C PRO A 13 -15.78 12.64 2.70
N PRO A 14 -16.88 12.82 1.94
CA PRO A 14 -16.96 13.56 0.68
C PRO A 14 -17.00 15.08 0.94
N PHE A 15 -16.32 15.87 0.11
CA PHE A 15 -16.42 17.34 0.11
C PHE A 15 -16.49 17.86 -1.33
N ASP A 16 -16.98 19.09 -1.47
CA ASP A 16 -17.05 19.79 -2.75
C ASP A 16 -15.66 20.35 -3.11
N LEU A 17 -15.00 19.70 -4.08
CA LEU A 17 -13.67 20.09 -4.54
C LEU A 17 -13.73 21.39 -5.33
N ASP A 18 -14.77 21.60 -6.14
CA ASP A 18 -14.93 22.80 -6.94
C ASP A 18 -15.11 24.04 -6.05
N ALA A 19 -15.93 23.93 -5.00
CA ALA A 19 -16.08 24.99 -4.01
C ALA A 19 -14.76 25.29 -3.27
N LEU A 20 -13.99 24.25 -2.91
CA LEU A 20 -12.68 24.45 -2.28
C LEU A 20 -11.71 25.16 -3.22
N VAL A 21 -11.65 24.78 -4.50
CA VAL A 21 -10.73 25.38 -5.48
C VAL A 21 -11.13 26.81 -5.83
N ALA A 22 -12.43 27.10 -5.87
CA ALA A 22 -12.97 28.42 -6.12
C ALA A 22 -12.51 29.47 -5.08
N ASP A 23 -12.05 29.07 -3.89
CA ASP A 23 -11.42 29.99 -2.94
C ASP A 23 -10.02 30.45 -3.39
N TYR A 24 -9.33 29.66 -4.21
CA TYR A 24 -7.91 29.85 -4.56
C TYR A 24 -7.69 30.25 -6.02
N ALA A 25 -8.53 29.78 -6.94
CA ALA A 25 -8.40 30.05 -8.37
C ALA A 25 -9.76 30.24 -9.07
N SER A 26 -9.74 30.84 -10.26
CA SER A 26 -10.82 30.63 -11.24
C SER A 26 -10.59 29.30 -11.96
N VAL A 27 -11.67 28.61 -12.34
CA VAL A 27 -11.59 27.31 -13.00
C VAL A 27 -12.42 27.33 -14.29
N GLU A 28 -11.82 26.91 -15.39
CA GLU A 28 -12.51 26.75 -16.67
C GLU A 28 -12.28 25.35 -17.25
N TYR A 29 -13.36 24.74 -17.75
CA TYR A 29 -13.31 23.47 -18.44
C TYR A 29 -13.41 23.70 -19.94
N LEU A 30 -12.32 23.47 -20.66
CA LEU A 30 -12.23 23.75 -22.09
C LEU A 30 -11.72 22.52 -22.84
N ARG A 31 -12.10 22.37 -24.10
CA ARG A 31 -11.53 21.33 -24.95
C ARG A 31 -10.16 21.80 -25.43
N PHE A 32 -9.10 21.12 -25.00
CA PHE A 32 -7.74 21.47 -25.44
C PHE A 32 -7.52 21.02 -26.89
N PRO A 33 -6.68 21.73 -27.66
CA PRO A 33 -6.26 21.28 -28.99
C PRO A 33 -5.61 19.90 -28.93
N HIS A 34 -5.85 19.04 -29.92
CA HIS A 34 -5.29 17.69 -29.96
C HIS A 34 -3.75 17.65 -29.95
N ALA A 35 -3.09 18.71 -30.46
CA ALA A 35 -1.64 18.85 -30.42
C ALA A 35 -1.08 19.12 -29.01
N LEU A 36 -1.93 19.56 -28.06
CA LEU A 36 -1.56 19.80 -26.68
C LEU A 36 -1.91 18.56 -25.85
N SER A 37 -0.90 17.82 -25.41
CA SER A 37 -1.04 16.60 -24.62
C SER A 37 -1.29 16.84 -23.12
N ALA A 38 -1.79 18.02 -22.73
CA ALA A 38 -1.97 18.42 -21.33
C ALA A 38 -3.36 18.04 -20.78
N ASP A 39 -3.39 17.74 -19.48
CA ASP A 39 -4.62 17.47 -18.75
C ASP A 39 -5.15 18.72 -18.03
N GLY A 40 -4.22 19.55 -17.54
CA GLY A 40 -4.49 20.78 -16.81
C GLY A 40 -3.39 21.83 -17.07
N ILE A 41 -3.75 23.09 -16.89
CA ILE A 41 -2.81 24.21 -16.97
C ILE A 41 -3.15 25.17 -15.84
N THR A 42 -2.14 25.57 -15.07
CA THR A 42 -2.28 26.64 -14.08
C THR A 42 -1.48 27.87 -14.51
N ILE A 43 -2.14 29.03 -14.50
CA ILE A 43 -1.59 30.31 -14.95
C ILE A 43 -1.58 31.30 -13.79
N GLY A 44 -0.47 32.03 -13.63
CA GLY A 44 -0.39 33.20 -12.75
C GLY A 44 -0.10 32.87 -11.28
N ILE A 45 0.57 31.75 -10.99
CA ILE A 45 0.94 31.39 -9.62
C ILE A 45 1.99 32.39 -9.08
N GLY A 46 1.69 32.99 -7.91
CA GLY A 46 2.54 34.03 -7.30
C GLY A 46 2.36 35.43 -7.91
N GLY A 47 1.41 35.60 -8.85
CA GLY A 47 1.07 36.89 -9.43
C GLY A 47 0.25 37.81 -8.51
N LYS A 48 -0.03 39.04 -8.98
CA LYS A 48 -0.88 40.01 -8.27
C LYS A 48 -2.37 39.66 -8.32
N SER A 49 -2.78 38.88 -9.32
CA SER A 49 -4.16 38.44 -9.54
C SER A 49 -4.37 37.02 -9.04
N LYS A 50 -5.64 36.66 -8.86
CA LYS A 50 -6.04 35.27 -8.56
C LYS A 50 -5.58 34.33 -9.70
N PRO A 51 -4.95 33.18 -9.41
CA PRO A 51 -4.57 32.20 -10.42
C PRO A 51 -5.78 31.66 -11.20
N GLN A 52 -5.51 31.18 -12.41
CA GLN A 52 -6.50 30.53 -13.27
C GLN A 52 -6.09 29.09 -13.55
N ILE A 53 -7.04 28.17 -13.41
CA ILE A 53 -6.91 26.76 -13.73
C ILE A 53 -7.73 26.44 -14.97
N LEU A 54 -7.11 25.82 -15.96
CA LEU A 54 -7.76 25.28 -17.14
C LEU A 54 -7.72 23.76 -17.06
N ILE A 55 -8.87 23.10 -17.19
CA ILE A 55 -8.96 21.63 -17.20
C ILE A 55 -9.46 21.15 -18.56
N ASN A 56 -8.79 20.13 -19.11
CA ASN A 56 -9.19 19.52 -20.36
C ASN A 56 -10.54 18.79 -20.22
N SER A 57 -11.58 19.37 -20.80
CA SER A 57 -12.96 18.86 -20.72
C SER A 57 -13.18 17.55 -21.47
N SER A 58 -12.25 17.16 -22.37
CA SER A 58 -12.31 15.91 -23.12
C SER A 58 -11.92 14.67 -22.31
N THR A 59 -11.36 14.86 -21.11
CA THR A 59 -10.94 13.76 -20.23
C THR A 59 -12.07 13.24 -19.33
N PRO A 60 -12.02 11.96 -18.90
CA PRO A 60 -13.03 11.39 -18.00
C PRO A 60 -13.18 12.20 -16.70
N LYS A 61 -14.39 12.24 -16.12
CA LYS A 61 -14.68 13.00 -14.88
C LYS A 61 -13.72 12.66 -13.72
N THR A 62 -13.37 11.38 -13.57
CA THR A 62 -12.43 10.91 -12.54
C THR A 62 -11.03 11.50 -12.72
N ARG A 63 -10.56 11.59 -13.97
CA ARG A 63 -9.28 12.22 -14.33
C ARG A 63 -9.33 13.72 -14.08
N ARG A 64 -10.39 14.41 -14.54
CA ARG A 64 -10.62 15.84 -14.28
C ARG A 64 -10.59 16.18 -12.79
N LYS A 65 -11.19 15.34 -11.94
CA LYS A 65 -11.18 15.53 -10.49
C LYS A 65 -9.77 15.46 -9.92
N PHE A 66 -8.97 14.49 -10.37
CA PHE A 66 -7.58 14.37 -9.95
C PHE A 66 -6.75 15.55 -10.46
N THR A 67 -6.88 15.92 -11.74
CA THR A 67 -6.21 17.08 -12.33
C THR A 67 -6.56 18.35 -11.55
N LEU A 68 -7.83 18.61 -11.26
CA LEU A 68 -8.23 19.80 -10.48
C LEU A 68 -7.56 19.84 -9.09
N ALA A 69 -7.49 18.71 -8.40
CA ALA A 69 -6.79 18.61 -7.12
C ALA A 69 -5.26 18.78 -7.25
N HIS A 70 -4.69 18.34 -8.37
CA HIS A 70 -3.28 18.49 -8.73
C HIS A 70 -2.93 19.96 -8.99
N GLU A 71 -3.71 20.66 -9.81
CA GLU A 71 -3.54 22.10 -10.06
C GLU A 71 -3.68 22.94 -8.77
N LEU A 72 -4.63 22.57 -7.89
CA LEU A 72 -4.70 23.19 -6.56
C LEU A 72 -3.43 22.94 -5.74
N GLY A 73 -2.78 21.78 -5.90
CA GLY A 73 -1.48 21.50 -5.31
C GLY A 73 -0.43 22.50 -5.74
N HIS A 74 -0.33 22.77 -7.04
CA HIS A 74 0.55 23.80 -7.59
C HIS A 74 0.30 25.20 -7.02
N ILE A 75 -0.95 25.56 -6.76
CA ILE A 75 -1.27 26.87 -6.16
C ILE A 75 -0.92 26.94 -4.66
N ILE A 76 -1.09 25.83 -3.93
CA ILE A 76 -0.93 25.80 -2.47
C ILE A 76 0.54 25.62 -2.05
N ILE A 77 1.35 24.97 -2.87
CA ILE A 77 2.77 24.71 -2.57
C ILE A 77 3.58 25.99 -2.86
N PRO A 78 4.19 26.66 -1.84
CA PRO A 78 4.69 28.02 -1.99
C PRO A 78 5.84 28.21 -2.98
N TRP A 79 6.63 27.16 -3.24
CA TRP A 79 7.76 27.20 -4.17
C TRP A 79 7.36 26.82 -5.60
N HIS A 80 6.08 26.51 -5.85
CA HIS A 80 5.56 26.37 -7.20
C HIS A 80 5.16 27.77 -7.68
N THR A 81 5.78 28.27 -8.76
CA THR A 81 5.55 29.64 -9.25
C THR A 81 5.49 29.68 -10.79
N GLY A 82 4.85 30.71 -11.35
CA GLY A 82 4.77 30.91 -12.79
C GLY A 82 3.58 30.21 -13.45
N THR A 83 3.79 29.72 -14.68
CA THR A 83 2.80 28.96 -15.46
C THR A 83 3.24 27.51 -15.54
N ILE A 84 2.33 26.58 -15.26
CA ILE A 84 2.60 25.15 -15.21
C ILE A 84 1.66 24.42 -16.18
N ILE A 85 2.19 23.47 -16.95
CA ILE A 85 1.46 22.69 -17.96
C ILE A 85 1.52 21.22 -17.55
N SER A 86 0.49 20.73 -16.86
CA SER A 86 0.56 19.44 -16.19
C SER A 86 0.08 18.30 -17.08
N HIS A 87 0.78 17.17 -16.94
CA HIS A 87 0.45 15.91 -17.59
C HIS A 87 0.32 14.83 -16.51
N THR A 88 -0.90 14.38 -16.19
CA THR A 88 -1.10 13.48 -15.05
C THR A 88 -0.55 12.06 -15.28
N ASP A 89 -0.17 11.74 -16.52
CA ASP A 89 0.26 10.41 -16.95
C ASP A 89 1.73 10.30 -17.38
N CYS A 90 2.45 11.41 -17.60
CA CYS A 90 3.83 11.35 -18.11
C CYS A 90 4.80 12.21 -17.29
N VAL A 91 5.77 11.55 -16.66
CA VAL A 91 6.96 12.19 -16.13
C VAL A 91 8.02 12.12 -17.22
N ASN A 92 8.14 13.19 -18.00
CA ASN A 92 9.11 13.26 -19.09
C ASN A 92 10.55 13.11 -18.56
N THR A 93 11.36 12.25 -19.17
CA THR A 93 12.65 11.76 -18.63
C THR A 93 13.88 12.55 -19.07
N ASN A 94 13.72 13.79 -19.54
CA ASN A 94 14.84 14.62 -19.97
C ASN A 94 15.50 15.35 -18.78
N PHE A 95 16.83 15.33 -18.75
CA PHE A 95 17.69 15.80 -17.65
C PHE A 95 17.54 17.31 -17.31
N GLU A 96 16.94 18.12 -18.19
CA GLU A 96 16.77 19.58 -18.01
C GLU A 96 15.62 19.98 -17.06
N TYR A 97 14.85 19.02 -16.51
CA TYR A 97 13.63 19.33 -15.74
C TYR A 97 13.57 18.61 -14.39
N PHE A 98 14.67 18.53 -13.64
CA PHE A 98 14.65 17.94 -12.30
C PHE A 98 13.68 18.68 -11.36
N GLU A 99 13.76 20.01 -11.28
CA GLU A 99 12.87 20.82 -10.43
C GLU A 99 11.40 20.66 -10.85
N TYR A 100 11.11 20.69 -12.15
CA TYR A 100 9.75 20.50 -12.64
C TYR A 100 9.20 19.11 -12.34
N ARG A 101 10.04 18.08 -12.48
CA ARG A 101 9.67 16.71 -12.11
C ARG A 101 9.37 16.61 -10.62
N GLU A 102 10.14 17.28 -9.76
CA GLU A 102 9.85 17.34 -8.33
C GLU A 102 8.52 18.05 -8.06
N MET A 103 8.25 19.19 -8.71
CA MET A 103 6.99 19.92 -8.57
C MET A 103 5.78 19.06 -8.95
N GLU A 104 5.84 18.35 -10.08
CA GLU A 104 4.78 17.42 -10.53
C GLU A 104 4.58 16.27 -9.56
N LEU A 105 5.66 15.71 -8.99
CA LEU A 105 5.56 14.66 -7.97
C LEU A 105 4.92 15.18 -6.67
N GLU A 106 5.26 16.39 -6.25
CA GLU A 106 4.67 17.04 -5.08
C GLU A 106 3.18 17.35 -5.28
N ALA A 107 2.80 17.87 -6.45
CA ALA A 107 1.40 18.12 -6.80
C ALA A 107 0.58 16.83 -6.86
N ASN A 108 1.14 15.76 -7.43
CA ASN A 108 0.51 14.42 -7.42
C ASN A 108 0.31 13.88 -5.99
N GLN A 109 1.32 14.04 -5.12
CA GLN A 109 1.19 13.65 -3.71
C GLN A 109 0.16 14.51 -2.97
N PHE A 110 0.12 15.81 -3.26
CA PHE A 110 -0.87 16.72 -2.70
C PHE A 110 -2.29 16.32 -3.12
N ALA A 111 -2.53 16.06 -4.41
CA ALA A 111 -3.82 15.65 -4.93
C ALA A 111 -4.31 14.33 -4.32
N ALA A 112 -3.43 13.33 -4.24
CA ALA A 112 -3.74 12.04 -3.62
C ALA A 112 -4.12 12.20 -2.14
N GLU A 113 -3.37 12.99 -1.38
CA GLU A 113 -3.66 13.26 0.03
C GLU A 113 -4.91 14.13 0.24
N LEU A 114 -5.19 15.06 -0.67
CA LEU A 114 -6.36 15.92 -0.60
C LEU A 114 -7.65 15.12 -0.84
N LEU A 115 -7.66 14.30 -1.90
CA LEU A 115 -8.81 13.50 -2.29
C LEU A 115 -9.03 12.30 -1.37
N MET A 116 -7.93 11.71 -0.89
CA MET A 116 -7.92 10.48 -0.09
C MET A 116 -6.98 10.64 1.13
N PRO A 117 -7.42 11.39 2.15
CA PRO A 117 -6.58 11.72 3.30
C PRO A 117 -6.21 10.48 4.09
N ARG A 118 -4.93 10.38 4.50
CA ARG A 118 -4.41 9.19 5.19
C ARG A 118 -5.15 8.92 6.50
N ASP A 119 -5.36 9.95 7.31
CA ASP A 119 -6.06 9.85 8.60
C ASP A 119 -7.49 9.30 8.41
N TRP A 120 -8.17 9.73 7.34
CA TRP A 120 -9.52 9.30 7.01
C TRP A 120 -9.57 7.83 6.57
N ILE A 121 -8.66 7.41 5.67
CA ILE A 121 -8.54 5.99 5.29
C ILE A 121 -8.21 5.12 6.50
N GLN A 122 -7.29 5.55 7.37
CA GLN A 122 -6.92 4.80 8.56
C GLN A 122 -8.10 4.63 9.52
N LYS A 123 -8.95 5.66 9.67
CA LYS A 123 -10.18 5.57 10.45
C LYS A 123 -11.14 4.57 9.83
N LEU A 124 -11.43 4.68 8.53
CA LEU A 124 -12.29 3.72 7.82
C LEU A 124 -11.77 2.29 7.95
N ASN A 125 -10.46 2.07 7.79
CA ASN A 125 -9.85 0.75 7.92
C ASN A 125 -10.02 0.13 9.32
N LYS A 126 -10.14 0.94 10.38
CA LYS A 126 -10.43 0.44 11.74
C LYS A 126 -11.90 0.05 11.92
N GLU A 127 -12.79 0.67 11.15
CA GLU A 127 -14.24 0.43 11.18
C GLU A 127 -14.66 -0.71 10.24
N CYS A 128 -13.85 -1.01 9.24
CA CYS A 128 -14.09 -2.04 8.23
C CYS A 128 -13.41 -3.38 8.59
N ASN A 129 -14.15 -4.49 8.46
CA ASN A 129 -13.60 -5.86 8.58
C ASN A 129 -13.29 -6.51 7.23
N SER A 130 -13.57 -5.84 6.11
CA SER A 130 -13.39 -6.33 4.75
C SER A 130 -12.60 -5.31 3.93
N LEU A 131 -11.64 -5.80 3.14
CA LEU A 131 -10.89 -4.96 2.21
C LEU A 131 -11.80 -4.49 1.07
N ALA A 132 -12.65 -5.39 0.55
CA ALA A 132 -13.60 -5.04 -0.50
C ALA A 132 -14.52 -3.88 -0.06
N PHE A 133 -15.02 -3.93 1.18
CA PHE A 133 -15.87 -2.89 1.74
C PHE A 133 -15.11 -1.57 1.91
N LEU A 134 -13.88 -1.60 2.44
CA LEU A 134 -13.02 -0.40 2.54
C LEU A 134 -12.81 0.26 1.16
N ILE A 135 -12.44 -0.50 0.14
CA ILE A 135 -12.19 0.04 -1.20
C ILE A 135 -13.46 0.66 -1.78
N ARG A 136 -14.61 -0.03 -1.66
CA ARG A 136 -15.90 0.49 -2.14
C ARG A 136 -16.29 1.79 -1.44
N MET A 137 -16.09 1.89 -0.13
CA MET A 137 -16.33 3.12 0.63
C MET A 137 -15.44 4.27 0.13
N VAL A 138 -14.14 4.02 -0.04
CA VAL A 138 -13.21 5.02 -0.58
C VAL A 138 -13.64 5.48 -1.98
N LEU A 139 -13.98 4.56 -2.87
CA LEU A 139 -14.41 4.88 -4.23
C LEU A 139 -15.71 5.69 -4.24
N ASN A 140 -16.69 5.31 -3.42
CA ASN A 140 -17.99 5.97 -3.37
C ASN A 140 -17.89 7.40 -2.81
N TYR A 141 -17.12 7.61 -1.74
CA TYR A 141 -16.98 8.93 -1.12
C TYR A 141 -16.07 9.88 -1.91
N THR A 142 -15.06 9.36 -2.59
CA THR A 142 -14.04 10.22 -3.23
C THR A 142 -14.24 10.32 -4.75
N GLY A 143 -14.89 9.35 -5.40
CA GLY A 143 -15.11 9.33 -6.85
C GLY A 143 -13.82 9.26 -7.67
N VAL A 144 -12.72 8.79 -7.08
CA VAL A 144 -11.42 8.61 -7.76
C VAL A 144 -11.41 7.31 -8.59
N SER A 145 -10.36 7.11 -9.38
CA SER A 145 -10.16 5.85 -10.09
C SER A 145 -9.83 4.69 -9.14
N ARG A 146 -10.16 3.46 -9.56
CA ARG A 146 -9.84 2.21 -8.85
C ARG A 146 -8.36 2.10 -8.51
N ASP A 147 -7.50 2.36 -9.49
CA ASP A 147 -6.06 2.20 -9.34
C ASP A 147 -5.48 3.27 -8.38
N ALA A 148 -5.97 4.52 -8.43
CA ALA A 148 -5.58 5.54 -7.47
C ALA A 148 -5.98 5.18 -6.03
N ALA A 149 -7.21 4.68 -5.85
CA ALA A 149 -7.68 4.21 -4.55
C ALA A 149 -6.83 3.06 -4.00
N LEU A 150 -6.56 2.03 -4.81
CA LEU A 150 -5.73 0.89 -4.40
C LEU A 150 -4.32 1.34 -4.01
N ILE A 151 -3.67 2.18 -4.83
CA ILE A 151 -2.33 2.71 -4.52
C ILE A 151 -2.35 3.45 -3.17
N GLN A 152 -3.31 4.34 -2.96
CA GLN A 152 -3.35 5.16 -1.76
C GLN A 152 -3.70 4.33 -0.51
N ILE A 153 -4.68 3.41 -0.60
CA ILE A 153 -5.04 2.53 0.51
C ILE A 153 -3.84 1.70 0.96
N PHE A 154 -3.16 1.01 0.03
CA PHE A 154 -2.03 0.13 0.35
C PHE A 154 -0.77 0.88 0.82
N LYS A 155 -0.62 2.16 0.46
CA LYS A 155 0.40 3.05 1.04
C LYS A 155 0.07 3.52 2.46
N THR A 156 -1.21 3.51 2.84
CA THR A 156 -1.72 4.17 4.05
C THR A 156 -1.95 3.21 5.21
N ILE A 157 -2.52 2.03 4.93
CA ILE A 157 -2.88 1.08 5.97
C ILE A 157 -1.67 0.24 6.40
N ASN A 158 -1.65 -0.11 7.69
CA ASN A 158 -0.58 -0.93 8.28
C ASN A 158 -1.01 -2.39 8.53
N THR A 159 -2.30 -2.69 8.37
CA THR A 159 -2.82 -4.06 8.44
C THR A 159 -2.10 -4.90 7.38
N PRO A 160 -1.45 -6.02 7.74
CA PRO A 160 -0.79 -6.88 6.77
C PRO A 160 -1.82 -7.47 5.80
N ILE A 161 -1.80 -7.01 4.56
CA ILE A 161 -2.68 -7.43 3.47
C ILE A 161 -1.89 -7.57 2.16
N VAL A 162 -2.20 -8.62 1.41
CA VAL A 162 -1.89 -8.78 -0.02
C VAL A 162 -3.22 -8.79 -0.78
N CYS A 163 -3.28 -8.13 -1.93
CA CYS A 163 -4.43 -8.17 -2.84
C CYS A 163 -3.94 -8.31 -4.27
N ALA A 164 -4.50 -9.26 -5.00
CA ALA A 164 -4.18 -9.55 -6.39
C ALA A 164 -5.40 -9.27 -7.27
N TRP A 165 -5.20 -8.56 -8.38
CA TRP A 165 -6.09 -8.63 -9.52
C TRP A 165 -5.84 -9.96 -10.23
N VAL A 166 -6.90 -10.77 -10.34
CA VAL A 166 -6.87 -12.12 -10.89
C VAL A 166 -7.60 -12.13 -12.24
N GLY A 167 -7.02 -12.81 -13.23
CA GLY A 167 -7.67 -13.07 -14.52
C GLY A 167 -8.67 -14.23 -14.44
N ASP A 168 -9.38 -14.46 -15.54
CA ASP A 168 -10.47 -15.45 -15.58
C ASP A 168 -10.01 -16.88 -15.31
N ASN A 169 -8.75 -17.20 -15.63
CA ASN A 169 -8.16 -18.52 -15.41
C ASN A 169 -7.41 -18.62 -14.08
N GLY A 170 -7.60 -17.64 -13.18
CA GLY A 170 -6.95 -17.62 -11.88
C GLY A 170 -5.52 -17.07 -11.90
N GLU A 171 -5.02 -16.56 -13.02
CA GLU A 171 -3.66 -16.05 -13.13
C GLU A 171 -3.52 -14.64 -12.53
N LEU A 172 -2.35 -14.38 -11.94
CA LEU A 172 -2.02 -13.06 -11.41
C LEU A 172 -1.86 -12.05 -12.56
N LYS A 173 -2.65 -10.97 -12.54
CA LYS A 173 -2.46 -9.81 -13.44
C LYS A 173 -1.63 -8.70 -12.80
N GLN A 174 -1.95 -8.36 -11.55
CA GLN A 174 -1.24 -7.34 -10.76
C GLN A 174 -1.47 -7.60 -9.27
N ASN A 175 -0.52 -7.22 -8.42
CA ASN A 175 -0.71 -7.27 -6.97
C ASN A 175 -0.42 -5.94 -6.28
N TYR A 176 -0.98 -5.83 -5.08
CA TYR A 176 -0.79 -4.77 -4.11
C TYR A 176 -0.46 -5.42 -2.78
N ARG A 177 0.50 -4.86 -2.05
CA ARG A 177 0.84 -5.34 -0.72
C ARG A 177 1.14 -4.19 0.20
N THR A 178 0.75 -4.36 1.45
CA THR A 178 1.15 -3.47 2.54
C THR A 178 2.58 -3.78 2.94
N ARG A 179 3.25 -2.82 3.60
CA ARG A 179 4.67 -2.95 3.97
C ARG A 179 4.97 -4.15 4.86
N THR A 180 4.01 -4.54 5.70
CA THR A 180 4.12 -5.58 6.73
C THR A 180 3.59 -6.96 6.29
N ALA A 181 3.02 -7.04 5.09
CA ALA A 181 2.57 -8.28 4.48
C ALA A 181 3.75 -9.13 3.97
N PRO A 182 3.52 -10.44 3.73
CA PRO A 182 4.51 -11.31 3.08
C PRO A 182 4.96 -10.82 1.70
N GLN A 183 6.00 -11.47 1.16
CA GLN A 183 6.35 -11.29 -0.25
C GLN A 183 5.29 -11.92 -1.16
N THR A 184 5.39 -11.71 -2.46
CA THR A 184 4.37 -12.16 -3.43
C THR A 184 4.96 -13.02 -4.54
N ASP A 185 6.20 -13.50 -4.37
CA ASP A 185 6.90 -14.31 -5.36
C ASP A 185 6.13 -15.61 -5.64
N SER A 186 5.51 -16.17 -4.59
CA SER A 186 4.71 -17.40 -4.66
C SER A 186 3.42 -17.26 -5.47
N LEU A 187 2.96 -16.04 -5.78
CA LEU A 187 1.73 -15.83 -6.55
C LEU A 187 1.91 -16.07 -8.05
N CYS A 188 3.14 -15.91 -8.54
CA CYS A 188 3.43 -16.07 -9.96
C CYS A 188 3.31 -17.55 -10.37
N GLY A 189 2.61 -17.81 -11.48
CA GLY A 189 2.44 -19.16 -12.03
C GLY A 189 1.47 -20.08 -11.26
N LYS A 190 0.78 -19.59 -10.22
CA LYS A 190 -0.28 -20.33 -9.52
C LYS A 190 -1.67 -19.92 -10.03
N ASN A 191 -2.60 -20.87 -10.04
CA ASN A 191 -4.03 -20.54 -10.11
C ASN A 191 -4.48 -20.08 -8.72
N LEU A 192 -4.74 -18.79 -8.58
CA LEU A 192 -5.05 -18.15 -7.30
C LEU A 192 -6.43 -18.53 -6.74
N PHE A 193 -7.34 -19.09 -7.55
CA PHE A 193 -8.63 -19.59 -7.07
C PHE A 193 -8.50 -20.96 -6.40
N GLU A 194 -7.58 -21.81 -6.87
CA GLU A 194 -7.46 -23.20 -6.42
C GLU A 194 -6.30 -23.42 -5.44
N SER A 195 -5.23 -22.63 -5.58
CA SER A 195 -3.99 -22.85 -4.82
C SER A 195 -3.98 -22.10 -3.50
N LYS A 196 -3.62 -22.80 -2.42
CA LYS A 196 -3.26 -22.14 -1.15
C LYS A 196 -2.00 -21.30 -1.38
N SER A 197 -2.19 -19.99 -1.41
CA SER A 197 -1.15 -19.04 -1.84
C SER A 197 -0.23 -18.63 -0.69
N PHE A 198 -0.77 -18.60 0.52
CA PHE A 198 -0.07 -18.21 1.74
C PHE A 198 -0.44 -19.15 2.88
N VAL A 199 0.55 -19.60 3.65
CA VAL A 199 0.33 -20.46 4.81
C VAL A 199 -0.16 -19.63 6.01
N THR A 200 0.26 -18.38 6.10
CA THR A 200 0.03 -17.49 7.26
C THR A 200 -1.20 -16.60 7.11
N ALA A 201 -1.93 -16.70 6.00
CA ALA A 201 -3.17 -15.95 5.82
C ALA A 201 -4.22 -16.43 6.85
N THR A 202 -4.81 -15.48 7.58
CA THR A 202 -5.86 -15.75 8.56
C THR A 202 -7.25 -15.62 7.96
N SER A 203 -7.38 -14.88 6.87
CA SER A 203 -8.61 -14.79 6.10
C SER A 203 -8.31 -14.48 4.64
N GLU A 204 -9.20 -14.95 3.76
CA GLU A 204 -9.16 -14.67 2.33
C GLU A 204 -10.50 -14.08 1.90
N GLU A 205 -10.47 -13.17 0.93
CA GLU A 205 -11.67 -12.57 0.35
C GLU A 205 -11.50 -12.45 -1.17
N THR A 206 -12.50 -12.93 -1.93
CA THR A 206 -12.59 -12.73 -3.37
C THR A 206 -13.75 -11.78 -3.67
N PHE A 207 -13.51 -10.73 -4.46
CA PHE A 207 -14.50 -9.70 -4.72
C PHE A 207 -14.28 -9.02 -6.08
N SER A 208 -15.35 -8.46 -6.64
CA SER A 208 -15.28 -7.70 -7.90
C SER A 208 -15.29 -6.19 -7.65
N LEU A 209 -14.50 -5.46 -8.43
CA LEU A 209 -14.53 -4.00 -8.53
C LEU A 209 -14.74 -3.61 -10.00
N GLY A 210 -15.99 -3.43 -10.41
CA GLY A 210 -16.34 -3.23 -11.81
C GLY A 210 -16.04 -4.49 -12.64
N ASP A 211 -15.17 -4.34 -13.63
CA ASP A 211 -14.77 -5.36 -14.60
C ASP A 211 -13.60 -6.26 -14.13
N ARG A 212 -13.06 -6.04 -12.93
CA ARG A 212 -11.91 -6.80 -12.40
C ARG A 212 -12.27 -7.60 -11.17
N ILE A 213 -11.78 -8.83 -11.11
CA ILE A 213 -11.86 -9.72 -9.94
C ILE A 213 -10.59 -9.59 -9.13
N TYR A 214 -10.74 -9.47 -7.82
CA TYR A 214 -9.65 -9.39 -6.86
C TYR A 214 -9.73 -10.54 -5.87
N LYS A 215 -8.57 -11.06 -5.49
CA LYS A 215 -8.41 -11.95 -4.34
C LYS A 215 -7.46 -11.31 -3.35
N SER A 216 -7.82 -11.31 -2.07
CA SER A 216 -7.03 -10.72 -1.01
C SER A 216 -6.81 -11.68 0.14
N TRP A 217 -5.68 -11.50 0.82
CA TRP A 217 -5.23 -12.27 1.96
C TRP A 217 -4.90 -11.30 3.08
N ILE A 218 -5.52 -11.50 4.24
CA ILE A 218 -5.26 -10.72 5.45
C ILE A 218 -4.46 -11.60 6.41
N PHE A 219 -3.45 -11.01 7.05
CA PHE A 219 -2.56 -11.73 7.95
C PHE A 219 -2.63 -11.16 9.36
N GLY A 220 -3.47 -11.78 10.19
CA GLY A 220 -3.69 -11.44 11.58
C GLY A 220 -2.66 -12.04 12.55
N LYS A 221 -3.09 -12.18 13.80
CA LYS A 221 -2.33 -12.87 14.86
C LYS A 221 -2.51 -14.38 14.70
N ILE A 222 -1.42 -15.12 14.80
CA ILE A 222 -1.41 -16.58 14.79
C ILE A 222 -1.31 -17.05 16.24
N GLU A 223 -2.20 -17.95 16.64
CA GLU A 223 -2.09 -18.66 17.91
C GLU A 223 -1.25 -19.91 17.72
N ILE A 224 -0.20 -20.04 18.54
CA ILE A 224 0.69 -21.20 18.53
C ILE A 224 0.64 -21.83 19.91
N ILE A 225 0.12 -23.05 19.98
CA ILE A 225 0.09 -23.86 21.21
C ILE A 225 1.40 -24.65 21.26
N GLU A 226 2.18 -24.50 22.34
CA GLU A 226 3.43 -25.24 22.51
C GLU A 226 3.15 -26.68 22.88
N VAL A 227 3.47 -27.60 21.96
CA VAL A 227 3.27 -29.04 22.14
C VAL A 227 4.55 -29.85 21.91
N GLU A 228 5.55 -29.26 21.27
CA GLU A 228 6.80 -29.94 20.97
C GLU A 228 7.78 -29.79 22.16
N PRO A 229 8.27 -30.86 22.80
CA PRO A 229 9.22 -30.75 23.90
C PRO A 229 10.64 -30.38 23.45
N SER A 230 11.02 -30.71 22.21
CA SER A 230 12.40 -30.56 21.72
C SER A 230 12.89 -29.12 21.71
N ALA A 231 14.22 -28.94 21.84
CA ALA A 231 14.84 -27.63 21.65
C ALA A 231 14.71 -27.15 20.20
N TRP A 232 14.59 -25.83 19.99
CA TRP A 232 14.37 -25.24 18.65
C TRP A 232 15.40 -25.71 17.59
N ARG A 233 16.65 -26.00 17.99
CA ARG A 233 17.71 -26.47 17.09
C ARG A 233 17.40 -27.83 16.49
N ASN A 234 16.90 -28.75 17.32
CA ASN A 234 16.54 -30.10 16.90
C ASN A 234 15.32 -30.05 15.97
N ILE A 235 14.33 -29.21 16.31
CA ILE A 235 13.17 -28.96 15.46
C ILE A 235 13.60 -28.42 14.09
N LEU A 236 14.48 -27.42 14.05
CA LEU A 236 14.94 -26.85 12.78
C LEU A 236 15.73 -27.89 11.96
N ALA A 237 16.60 -28.67 12.61
CA ALA A 237 17.35 -29.73 11.93
C ALA A 237 16.41 -30.79 11.33
N GLN A 238 15.36 -31.18 12.07
CA GLN A 238 14.34 -32.10 11.58
C GLN A 238 13.61 -31.53 10.37
N ILE A 239 13.11 -30.29 10.45
CA ILE A 239 12.42 -29.63 9.33
C ILE A 239 13.31 -29.64 8.09
N LEU A 240 14.57 -29.20 8.22
CA LEU A 240 15.49 -29.11 7.08
C LEU A 240 15.81 -30.47 6.46
N ASN A 241 15.89 -31.53 7.27
CA ASN A 241 16.10 -32.89 6.80
C ASN A 241 14.86 -33.44 6.08
N GLU A 242 13.68 -33.27 6.64
CA GLU A 242 12.42 -33.76 6.07
C GLU A 242 12.04 -33.01 4.78
N THR A 243 12.33 -31.71 4.69
CA THR A 243 12.10 -30.93 3.46
C THR A 243 13.27 -30.99 2.48
N GLY A 244 14.41 -31.58 2.84
CA GLY A 244 15.63 -31.57 2.02
C GLY A 244 16.12 -30.16 1.66
N LYS A 245 16.00 -29.19 2.58
CA LYS A 245 16.33 -27.76 2.35
C LYS A 245 17.53 -27.28 3.17
N GLN A 246 18.52 -28.14 3.40
CA GLN A 246 19.66 -27.83 4.27
C GLN A 246 20.42 -26.55 3.85
N GLU A 247 20.41 -26.22 2.55
CA GLU A 247 21.00 -25.00 1.99
C GLU A 247 20.39 -23.70 2.54
N LEU A 248 19.16 -23.75 3.07
CA LEU A 248 18.46 -22.58 3.60
C LEU A 248 18.79 -22.28 5.06
N LEU A 249 19.56 -23.14 5.75
CA LEU A 249 19.88 -22.98 7.17
C LEU A 249 20.49 -21.61 7.50
N SER A 250 21.47 -21.15 6.72
CA SER A 250 22.15 -19.87 6.93
C SER A 250 21.16 -18.70 6.82
N SER A 251 20.28 -18.75 5.83
CA SER A 251 19.28 -17.71 5.58
C SER A 251 18.20 -17.69 6.67
N ILE A 252 17.73 -18.85 7.11
CA ILE A 252 16.76 -18.96 8.22
C ILE A 252 17.36 -18.37 9.51
N ASN A 253 18.61 -18.71 9.81
CA ASN A 253 19.34 -18.19 10.96
C ASN A 253 19.61 -16.67 10.88
N ALA A 254 19.54 -16.06 9.69
CA ALA A 254 19.63 -14.61 9.54
C ALA A 254 18.26 -13.91 9.68
N ILE A 255 17.21 -14.45 9.05
CA ILE A 255 15.89 -13.79 8.96
C ILE A 255 15.23 -13.64 10.33
N LEU A 256 15.11 -14.73 11.10
CA LEU A 256 14.36 -14.71 12.35
C LEU A 256 14.99 -13.76 13.38
N PRO A 257 16.29 -13.82 13.69
CA PRO A 257 16.90 -12.91 14.65
C PRO A 257 16.84 -11.44 14.20
N ALA A 258 16.97 -11.16 12.90
CA ALA A 258 16.82 -9.81 12.38
C ALA A 258 15.40 -9.26 12.62
N LYS A 259 14.37 -10.06 12.32
CA LYS A 259 12.97 -9.68 12.58
C LYS A 259 12.68 -9.50 14.05
N TYR A 260 13.23 -10.37 14.91
CA TYR A 260 13.17 -10.22 16.36
C TYR A 260 13.77 -8.90 16.81
N SER A 261 15.01 -8.62 16.43
CA SER A 261 15.77 -7.46 16.91
C SER A 261 15.12 -6.13 16.55
N SER A 262 14.45 -6.03 15.40
CA SER A 262 13.74 -4.83 14.97
C SER A 262 12.34 -4.66 15.59
N ASN A 263 11.88 -5.59 16.42
CA ASN A 263 10.49 -5.63 16.92
C ASN A 263 10.37 -6.09 18.38
N LYS A 264 11.42 -5.87 19.19
CA LYS A 264 11.53 -6.31 20.59
C LYS A 264 10.39 -5.81 21.49
N ASP A 265 9.80 -4.67 21.12
CA ASP A 265 8.65 -4.03 21.78
C ASP A 265 7.36 -4.85 21.72
N LYS A 266 7.23 -5.78 20.75
CA LYS A 266 5.99 -6.52 20.48
C LYS A 266 5.85 -7.74 21.37
N SER A 267 4.61 -8.17 21.61
CA SER A 267 4.32 -9.41 22.33
C SER A 267 4.89 -10.65 21.62
N GLU A 268 5.03 -11.77 22.33
CA GLU A 268 5.51 -13.04 21.74
C GLU A 268 4.66 -13.49 20.57
N GLN A 269 3.33 -13.40 20.71
CA GLN A 269 2.39 -13.78 19.66
C GLN A 269 2.54 -12.90 18.41
N GLU A 270 2.71 -11.59 18.59
CA GLU A 270 2.93 -10.65 17.48
C GLU A 270 4.27 -10.88 16.78
N LEU A 271 5.32 -11.16 17.56
CA LEU A 271 6.63 -11.53 17.03
C LEU A 271 6.57 -12.82 16.22
N CYS A 272 5.92 -13.86 16.75
CA CYS A 272 5.76 -15.13 16.03
C CYS A 272 5.01 -14.92 14.72
N SER A 273 3.90 -14.18 14.74
CA SER A 273 3.11 -13.88 13.54
C SER A 273 3.94 -13.10 12.50
N LEU A 274 4.71 -12.09 12.94
CA LEU A 274 5.57 -11.29 12.07
C LEU A 274 6.71 -12.11 11.47
N ILE A 275 7.33 -12.99 12.25
CA ILE A 275 8.42 -13.86 11.80
C ILE A 275 7.90 -14.89 10.81
N MET A 276 6.78 -15.57 11.10
CA MET A 276 6.14 -16.52 10.19
C MET A 276 5.89 -15.87 8.82
N ARG A 277 5.28 -14.68 8.80
CA ARG A 277 5.05 -13.90 7.56
C ARG A 277 6.32 -13.53 6.79
N ALA A 278 7.47 -13.45 7.46
CA ALA A 278 8.72 -13.07 6.80
C ALA A 278 9.24 -14.15 5.83
N TYR A 279 8.84 -15.40 6.06
CA TYR A 279 9.15 -16.55 5.20
C TYR A 279 8.07 -16.79 4.14
N ASP A 280 6.82 -16.47 4.45
CA ASP A 280 5.69 -16.69 3.55
C ASP A 280 5.82 -15.86 2.26
N GLY A 281 5.20 -16.35 1.18
CA GLY A 281 5.20 -15.67 -0.10
C GLY A 281 6.51 -15.70 -0.87
N ARG A 282 7.53 -16.41 -0.36
CA ARG A 282 8.83 -16.62 -1.01
C ARG A 282 8.98 -18.09 -1.35
N SER A 283 8.86 -18.43 -2.64
CA SER A 283 8.70 -19.81 -3.10
C SER A 283 9.74 -20.80 -2.54
N LYS A 284 10.97 -20.36 -2.29
CA LYS A 284 12.03 -21.20 -1.71
C LYS A 284 11.76 -21.70 -0.28
N TYR A 285 10.88 -21.05 0.49
CA TYR A 285 10.52 -21.48 1.84
C TYR A 285 9.15 -22.18 1.91
N ASP A 286 8.44 -22.37 0.80
CA ASP A 286 7.06 -22.90 0.77
C ASP A 286 6.96 -24.25 1.53
N GLU A 287 7.91 -25.17 1.32
CA GLU A 287 7.96 -26.47 2.01
C GLU A 287 8.26 -26.34 3.51
N ILE A 288 9.16 -25.42 3.88
CA ILE A 288 9.55 -25.19 5.28
C ILE A 288 8.39 -24.57 6.06
N ILE A 289 7.75 -23.53 5.52
CA ILE A 289 6.66 -22.83 6.23
C ILE A 289 5.41 -23.69 6.33
N SER A 290 5.19 -24.59 5.37
CA SER A 290 4.10 -25.57 5.41
C SER A 290 4.35 -26.72 6.39
N HIS A 291 5.58 -26.90 6.86
CA HIS A 291 5.94 -27.97 7.77
C HIS A 291 5.24 -27.81 9.14
N PRO A 292 4.59 -28.86 9.69
CA PRO A 292 3.82 -28.77 10.95
C PRO A 292 4.62 -28.26 12.16
N LEU A 293 5.92 -28.58 12.22
CA LEU A 293 6.83 -28.13 13.27
C LEU A 293 7.35 -26.69 13.13
N PHE A 294 7.14 -26.03 11.99
CA PHE A 294 7.72 -24.70 11.77
C PHE A 294 7.19 -23.62 12.73
N PRO A 295 5.89 -23.56 13.06
CA PRO A 295 5.39 -22.69 14.13
C PRO A 295 6.05 -22.96 15.49
N GLN A 296 6.33 -24.23 15.83
CA GLN A 296 7.00 -24.60 17.09
C GLN A 296 8.45 -24.10 17.12
N TYR A 297 9.16 -24.24 15.99
CA TYR A 297 10.51 -23.69 15.82
C TYR A 297 10.52 -22.17 16.07
N VAL A 298 9.63 -21.42 15.39
CA VAL A 298 9.57 -19.96 15.49
C VAL A 298 9.31 -19.54 16.93
N MET A 299 8.29 -20.11 17.57
CA MET A 299 7.93 -19.76 18.95
C MET A 299 9.05 -20.04 19.93
N LYS A 300 9.67 -21.23 19.89
CA LYS A 300 10.76 -21.58 20.81
C LYS A 300 11.99 -20.72 20.59
N ARG A 301 12.29 -20.37 19.34
CA ARG A 301 13.40 -19.47 19.02
C ARG A 301 13.15 -18.06 19.55
N VAL A 302 11.92 -17.53 19.41
CA VAL A 302 11.52 -16.24 19.98
C VAL A 302 11.65 -16.24 21.51
N LYS A 303 11.15 -17.29 22.19
CA LYS A 303 11.26 -17.43 23.66
C LYS A 303 12.72 -17.47 24.12
N GLU A 304 13.60 -18.16 23.40
CA GLU A 304 15.03 -18.22 23.72
C GLU A 304 15.72 -16.85 23.58
N LEU A 305 15.42 -16.10 22.52
CA LEU A 305 15.97 -14.76 22.30
C LEU A 305 15.50 -13.77 23.39
N ARG A 306 14.23 -13.83 23.79
CA ARG A 306 13.70 -13.02 24.91
C ARG A 306 14.37 -13.32 26.24
N LYS A 307 14.61 -14.60 26.54
CA LYS A 307 15.30 -14.99 27.78
C LYS A 307 16.71 -14.41 27.82
N LYS A 308 17.46 -14.53 26.72
CA LYS A 308 18.82 -13.96 26.60
C LYS A 308 18.85 -12.45 26.76
N GLU A 309 17.89 -11.75 26.19
CA GLU A 309 17.79 -10.30 26.33
C GLU A 309 17.54 -9.86 27.77
N LYS A 310 16.67 -10.56 28.50
CA LYS A 310 16.45 -10.28 29.93
C LYS A 310 17.71 -10.52 30.76
N SER A 311 18.44 -11.61 30.49
CA SER A 311 19.69 -11.92 31.19
C SER A 311 20.83 -10.94 30.91
N ASN A 312 20.83 -10.26 29.76
CA ASN A 312 21.84 -9.25 29.43
C ASN A 312 21.52 -7.85 30.01
N ASN A 313 20.29 -7.63 30.47
CA ASN A 313 19.83 -6.36 31.05
C ASN A 313 19.75 -6.40 32.59
N THR A 314 20.09 -7.53 33.19
CA THR A 314 20.26 -7.76 34.64
C THR A 314 21.73 -7.88 34.98
#